data_AF-A0A9Q0VCQ0-F1
#
_entry.id   AF-A0A9Q0VCQ0-F1
#
_cell.length_a   1.000
_cell.length_b   1.000
_cell.length_c   1.000
_cell.angle_alpha   90.00
_cell.angle_beta   90.00
_cell.angle_gamma   90.00
#
_symmetry.space_group_name_H-M   'P 1'
#
loop_
_entity.id
_entity.type
_entity.pdbx_description
1 polymer ?
#
loop_
_entity_poly.entity_id
_entity_poly.type
_entity_poly.pdbx_seq_one_letter_code
_entity_poly.pdbx_strand_id
1 'polypeptide(L)' 'MNLVLEDAEEVSVKKKSRKSLGRILLKGDNITLMMNTGK' A
#
# COMPACT_ATOMS: atom_id res chain seq x y z
N MET A 1 -10.68 -2.83 -8.66
CA MET A 1 -11.31 -1.83 -7.75
C MET A 1 -10.24 -0.88 -7.23
N ASN A 2 -10.34 0.43 -7.46
CA ASN A 2 -9.33 1.39 -6.98
C ASN A 2 -9.61 1.81 -5.52
N LEU A 3 -8.55 2.15 -4.78
CA LEU A 3 -8.64 2.66 -3.41
C LEU A 3 -7.95 4.01 -3.26
N VAL A 4 -8.49 4.87 -2.40
CA VAL A 4 -7.78 6.04 -1.90
C VAL A 4 -7.25 5.70 -0.52
N LEU A 5 -5.93 5.80 -0.34
CA LEU A 5 -5.26 5.58 0.94
C LEU A 5 -4.77 6.92 1.49
N GLU A 6 -4.90 7.11 2.79
CA GLU A 6 -4.31 8.23 3.54
C GLU A 6 -3.10 7.72 4.32
N ASP A 7 -2.10 8.58 4.51
CA ASP A 7 -0.85 8.29 5.23
C ASP A 7 -0.18 6.96 4.84
N ALA A 8 -0.23 6.63 3.54
CA ALA A 8 0.28 5.37 3.03
C ALA A 8 1.82 5.33 3.06
N GLU A 9 2.36 4.13 3.23
CA GLU A 9 3.79 3.86 3.11
C GLU A 9 4.05 2.73 2.10
N GLU A 10 5.05 2.92 1.25
CA GLU A 10 5.59 1.87 0.41
C GLU A 10 6.64 1.09 1.21
N VAL A 11 6.47 -0.23 1.29
CA VAL A 11 7.46 -1.13 1.89
C VAL A 11 7.96 -2.10 0.82
N SER A 12 9.25 -2.01 0.49
CA SER A 12 9.90 -2.95 -0.42
C SER A 12 10.70 -3.98 0.38
N VAL A 13 10.22 -5.22 0.43
CA VAL A 13 10.91 -6.32 1.14
C VAL A 13 12.25 -6.64 0.47
N LYS A 14 12.31 -6.63 -0.87
CA LYS A 14 13.53 -6.91 -1.64
C LYS A 14 14.64 -5.87 -1.40
N LYS A 15 14.26 -4.59 -1.37
CA LYS A 15 15.21 -3.48 -1.17
C LYS A 15 15.39 -3.10 0.30
N LYS A 16 14.61 -3.71 1.21
CA LYS A 16 14.53 -3.37 2.63
C LYS A 16 14.32 -1.86 2.86
N SER A 17 13.51 -1.23 2.03
CA SER A 17 13.24 0.20 2.08
C SER A 17 11.79 0.49 2.48
N ARG A 18 11.59 1.56 3.24
CA ARG A 18 10.27 2.12 3.57
C ARG A 18 10.24 3.57 3.12
N LYS A 19 9.18 3.95 2.40
CA LYS A 19 9.00 5.32 1.89
C LYS A 19 7.59 5.80 2.23
N SER A 20 7.49 6.93 2.92
CA SER A 20 6.20 7.58 3.14
C SER A 20 5.69 8.18 1.83
N LEU A 21 4.42 7.90 1.50
CA LEU A 21 3.75 8.34 0.28
C LEU A 21 2.62 9.35 0.57
N GLY A 22 2.09 9.38 1.80
CA GLY A 22 0.95 10.24 2.14
C GLY A 22 -0.33 9.76 1.46
N ARG A 23 -1.10 10.68 0.86
CA ARG A 23 -2.36 10.34 0.17
C ARG A 23 -2.11 9.84 -1.25
N ILE A 24 -2.54 8.62 -1.55
CA ILE A 24 -2.38 8.00 -2.88
C ILE A 24 -3.65 7.36 -3.41
N LEU A 25 -3.76 7.27 -4.74
CA LEU A 25 -4.72 6.41 -5.42
C LEU A 25 -4.05 5.08 -5.76
N LEU A 26 -4.42 4.01 -5.05
CA LEU A 26 -3.98 2.66 -5.34
C LEU A 26 -4.88 2.03 -6.42
N LYS A 27 -4.28 1.72 -7.57
CA LYS A 27 -4.98 1.06 -8.68
C LYS A 27 -5.30 -0.39 -8.35
N GLY A 28 -6.54 -0.79 -8.57
CA GLY A 28 -7.03 -2.14 -8.25
C GLY A 28 -6.38 -3.27 -9.01
N ASP A 29 -5.95 -3.00 -10.24
CA ASP A 29 -5.42 -4.00 -11.15
C ASP A 29 -4.06 -4.54 -10.68
N ASN A 30 -3.39 -3.81 -9.78
CA ASN A 30 -2.09 -4.16 -9.21
C ASN A 30 -2.18 -4.82 -7.83
N ILE A 31 -3.38 -5.14 -7.35
CA ILE A 31 -3.59 -5.63 -5.98
C ILE A 31 -3.82 -7.14 -6.01
N THR A 32 -2.86 -7.89 -5.46
CA THR A 32 -2.97 -9.34 -5.32
C THR A 32 -3.74 -9.75 -4.06
N LEU A 33 -3.47 -9.08 -2.94
CA LEU A 33 -4.08 -9.37 -1.64
C LEU A 33 -4.36 -8.07 -0.89
N MET A 34 -5.54 -7.98 -0.30
CA MET A 34 -5.82 -7.05 0.80
C MET A 34 -6.11 -7.87 2.05
N MET A 35 -5.49 -7.50 3.16
CA MET A 35 -5.71 -8.14 4.44
C MET A 35 -5.79 -7.09 5.55
N ASN A 36 -6.60 -7.37 6.56
CA ASN A 36 -6.60 -6.59 7.79
C ASN A 36 -5.36 -6.95 8.62
N THR A 37 -4.79 -5.97 9.31
CA THR A 37 -3.64 -6.16 10.22
C THR A 37 -4.06 -6.44 11.67
N GLY A 38 -5.37 -6.53 11.95
CA GLY A 38 -5.90 -6.91 13.26
C GLY A 38 -5.62 -8.36 13.66
N LYS A 39 -5.84 -8.69 14.94
CA LYS A 39 -5.85 -10.07 15.44
C LYS A 39 -6.96 -10.90 14.79
#